data_AF-A0AAJ7TKI9-F1
#
_entry.id   AF-A0AAJ7TKI9-F1
#
_cell.length_a   1.000
_cell.length_b   1.000
_cell.length_c   1.000
_cell.angle_alpha   90.00
_cell.angle_beta   90.00
_cell.angle_gamma   90.00
#
_symmetry.space_group_name_H-M   'P 1'
#
loop_
_entity.id
_entity.type
_entity.pdbx_description
1 polymer ?
#
loop_
_entity_poly.entity_id
_entity_poly.type
_entity_poly.pdbx_seq_one_letter_code
_entity_poly.pdbx_strand_id
1 'polypeptide(L)'
;MFLNLCFSGSSGLYSNGNIVIKTGLANVAAVFSSGISVNVSGTSGALNFITLLPERFASANTQGLLGVFNNNPKDDFTFKNGTVLSFNGADVPAEAKLYDFATTWKTAANESLFTYNTSAGESWDTFNNNSFMPVFYEDLINQTSPEQLASVNVSCGGQKDCIFDVLSTGNTNFGLATQDSSGVYRSLGKVLQNFPPNITSSGQISGSVGETVWVNINAVDVNNDIIEFSLVTNSSNINISADGNLTWSPRSSEPVFGVVSASDGKASSVLLLTLTLCNCSANSTCVYNQTTLSLNGSDGSTFQVS
;
A
#
# COMPACT_ATOMS: atom_id res chain seq x y z
N MET A 1 -13.67 -20.75 18.32
CA MET A 1 -15.13 -20.89 18.13
C MET A 1 -15.51 -20.06 16.92
N PHE A 2 -16.17 -20.65 15.93
CA PHE A 2 -16.53 -19.99 14.68
C PHE A 2 -17.47 -18.83 15.00
N LEU A 3 -17.12 -17.64 14.50
CA LEU A 3 -18.11 -16.60 14.26
C LEU A 3 -19.14 -17.23 13.34
N ASN A 4 -20.32 -17.57 13.86
CA ASN A 4 -21.40 -18.12 13.05
C ASN A 4 -22.05 -16.95 12.29
N LEU A 5 -21.25 -16.28 11.47
CA LEU A 5 -21.76 -15.59 10.31
C LEU A 5 -22.17 -16.72 9.35
N CYS A 6 -23.45 -17.06 9.40
CA CYS A 6 -24.07 -17.95 8.43
C CYS A 6 -24.02 -17.25 7.07
N PHE A 7 -22.89 -17.37 6.37
CA PHE A 7 -22.72 -16.85 5.02
C PHE A 7 -23.25 -17.90 4.06
N SER A 8 -24.52 -17.77 3.69
CA SER A 8 -24.97 -18.32 2.41
C SER A 8 -24.16 -17.62 1.32
N GLY A 9 -23.34 -18.38 0.60
CA GLY A 9 -22.37 -17.91 -0.41
C GLY A 9 -23.01 -17.14 -1.57
N SER A 10 -23.41 -15.91 -1.30
CA SER A 10 -23.90 -14.94 -2.27
C SER A 10 -23.00 -13.71 -2.22
N SER A 11 -22.54 -13.30 -3.40
CA SER A 11 -21.87 -12.03 -3.56
C SER A 11 -22.90 -10.92 -3.40
N GLY A 12 -22.57 -9.93 -2.58
CA GLY A 12 -23.52 -8.88 -2.21
C GLY A 12 -22.80 -7.61 -1.76
N LEU A 13 -23.49 -6.49 -1.96
CA LEU A 13 -23.09 -5.19 -1.44
C LEU A 13 -24.20 -4.71 -0.50
N TYR A 14 -23.85 -4.43 0.75
CA TYR A 14 -24.75 -3.89 1.76
C TYR A 14 -24.22 -2.55 2.23
N SER A 15 -25.08 -1.55 2.40
CA SER A 15 -24.68 -0.23 2.91
C SER A 15 -25.77 0.35 3.79
N ASN A 16 -25.38 1.02 4.88
CA ASN A 16 -26.28 1.78 5.74
C ASN A 16 -25.87 3.26 5.87
N GLY A 17 -25.04 3.76 4.95
CA GLY A 17 -24.49 5.13 4.96
C GLY A 17 -23.23 5.31 5.81
N ASN A 18 -23.01 4.49 6.84
CA ASN A 18 -21.82 4.54 7.70
C ASN A 18 -20.84 3.39 7.47
N ILE A 19 -21.34 2.24 7.00
CA ILE A 19 -20.55 1.08 6.63
C ILE A 19 -21.02 0.54 5.28
N VAL A 20 -20.06 0.13 4.46
CA VAL A 20 -20.27 -0.67 3.25
C VAL A 20 -19.67 -2.05 3.49
N ILE A 21 -20.48 -3.09 3.36
CA ILE A 21 -20.06 -4.49 3.48
C ILE A 21 -20.14 -5.12 2.09
N LYS A 22 -19.02 -5.68 1.64
CA LYS A 22 -18.92 -6.48 0.42
C LYS A 22 -18.67 -7.93 0.79
N THR A 23 -19.57 -8.83 0.40
CA THR A 23 -19.40 -10.27 0.56
C THR A 23 -18.92 -10.88 -0.75
N GLY A 24 -17.91 -11.74 -0.68
CA GLY A 24 -17.42 -12.61 -1.74
C GLY A 24 -17.59 -14.08 -1.35
N LEU A 25 -17.10 -14.99 -2.20
CA LEU A 25 -17.23 -16.43 -1.97
C LEU A 25 -16.47 -16.92 -0.72
N ALA A 26 -15.32 -16.33 -0.42
CA ALA A 26 -14.46 -16.73 0.70
C ALA A 26 -13.94 -15.53 1.51
N ASN A 27 -14.45 -14.32 1.25
CA ASN A 27 -14.01 -13.11 1.91
C ASN A 27 -15.15 -12.13 2.15
N VAL A 28 -14.99 -11.29 3.17
CA VAL A 28 -15.91 -10.21 3.51
C VAL A 28 -15.11 -8.97 3.84
N ALA A 29 -15.41 -7.88 3.17
CA ALA A 29 -14.80 -6.58 3.44
C ALA A 29 -15.83 -5.62 4.04
N ALA A 30 -15.46 -4.96 5.12
CA ALA A 30 -16.19 -3.86 5.73
C ALA A 30 -15.38 -2.58 5.53
N VAL A 31 -16.02 -1.54 4.97
CA VAL A 31 -15.43 -0.21 4.78
C VAL A 31 -16.29 0.80 5.53
N PHE A 32 -15.69 1.53 6.46
CA PHE A 32 -16.37 2.54 7.27
C PHE A 32 -16.29 3.91 6.60
N SER A 33 -17.25 4.79 6.85
CA SER A 33 -17.23 6.20 6.41
C SER A 33 -16.00 6.96 6.92
N SER A 34 -15.41 6.47 8.02
CA SER A 34 -14.13 6.92 8.56
C SER A 34 -12.92 6.52 7.70
N GLY A 35 -13.09 5.81 6.58
CA GLY A 35 -12.02 5.32 5.72
C GLY A 35 -11.27 4.09 6.24
N ILE A 36 -11.56 3.64 7.48
CA ILE A 36 -11.05 2.38 8.00
C ILE A 36 -11.67 1.24 7.18
N SER A 37 -10.90 0.19 6.91
CA SER A 37 -11.44 -1.03 6.31
C SER A 37 -10.87 -2.28 6.95
N VAL A 38 -11.68 -3.33 7.00
CA VAL A 38 -11.27 -4.67 7.43
C VAL A 38 -11.72 -5.66 6.37
N ASN A 39 -10.78 -6.43 5.83
CA ASN A 39 -11.04 -7.53 4.93
C ASN A 39 -10.73 -8.84 5.66
N VAL A 40 -11.74 -9.70 5.81
CA VAL A 40 -11.62 -11.02 6.43
C VAL A 40 -11.73 -12.08 5.35
N SER A 41 -10.84 -13.05 5.33
CA SER A 41 -10.86 -14.18 4.40
C SER A 41 -10.77 -15.52 5.14
N GLY A 42 -11.49 -16.52 4.67
CA GLY A 42 -11.36 -17.90 5.15
C GLY A 42 -10.38 -18.69 4.29
N THR A 43 -9.36 -19.28 4.88
CA THR A 43 -8.41 -20.18 4.20
C THR A 43 -8.03 -21.34 5.11
N SER A 44 -7.99 -22.56 4.59
CA SER A 44 -7.63 -23.78 5.34
C SER A 44 -8.33 -23.97 6.70
N GLY A 45 -9.58 -23.51 6.83
CA GLY A 45 -10.36 -23.60 8.07
C GLY A 45 -10.07 -22.53 9.12
N ALA A 46 -9.19 -21.57 8.83
CA ALA A 46 -8.93 -20.39 9.67
C ALA A 46 -9.41 -19.10 8.99
N LEU A 47 -9.58 -18.07 9.82
CA LEU A 47 -9.85 -16.71 9.38
C LEU A 47 -8.54 -15.91 9.40
N ASN A 48 -8.25 -15.25 8.29
CA ASN A 48 -7.25 -14.20 8.19
C ASN A 48 -7.96 -12.84 8.08
N PHE A 49 -7.35 -11.78 8.59
CA PHE A 49 -7.86 -10.43 8.35
C PHE A 49 -6.74 -9.45 8.04
N ILE A 50 -7.04 -8.48 7.19
CA ILE A 50 -6.20 -7.33 6.89
C ILE A 50 -7.00 -6.09 7.22
N THR A 51 -6.41 -5.18 8.00
CA THR A 51 -6.99 -3.88 8.32
C THR A 51 -6.20 -2.77 7.64
N LEU A 52 -6.91 -1.75 7.16
CA LEU A 52 -6.32 -0.54 6.59
C LEU A 52 -6.85 0.67 7.36
N LEU A 53 -5.93 1.48 7.87
CA LEU A 53 -6.23 2.70 8.61
C LEU A 53 -5.66 3.90 7.84
N PRO A 54 -6.47 4.93 7.57
CA PRO A 54 -5.98 6.20 7.03
C PRO A 54 -4.93 6.85 7.94
N GLU A 55 -3.92 7.50 7.37
CA GLU A 55 -2.80 8.13 8.10
C GLU A 55 -3.24 9.16 9.15
N ARG A 56 -4.39 9.81 8.98
CA ARG A 56 -4.97 10.70 10.00
C ARG A 56 -5.19 10.02 11.36
N PHE A 57 -5.28 8.69 11.41
CA PHE A 57 -5.40 7.95 12.68
C PHE A 57 -4.06 7.77 13.40
N ALA A 58 -2.93 8.08 12.76
CA ALA A 58 -1.60 7.96 13.36
C ALA A 58 -1.37 8.93 14.53
N SER A 59 -2.11 10.04 14.56
CA SER A 59 -2.13 11.02 15.64
C SER A 59 -3.37 10.90 16.53
N ALA A 60 -4.24 9.91 16.30
CA ALA A 60 -5.59 9.83 16.88
C ALA A 60 -5.72 8.84 18.06
N ASN A 61 -4.65 8.59 18.81
CA ASN A 61 -4.61 7.65 19.94
C ASN A 61 -5.07 6.22 19.57
N THR A 62 -4.80 5.77 18.35
CA THR A 62 -4.99 4.35 18.00
C THR A 62 -4.11 3.50 18.92
N GLN A 63 -4.67 2.46 19.52
CA GLN A 63 -3.93 1.59 20.44
C GLN A 63 -4.57 0.19 20.47
N GLY A 64 -3.75 -0.84 20.62
CA GLY A 64 -4.21 -2.21 20.74
C GLY A 64 -3.12 -3.22 20.40
N LEU A 65 -3.55 -4.44 20.04
CA LEU A 65 -2.63 -5.51 19.63
C LEU A 65 -1.85 -5.21 18.33
N LEU A 66 -2.29 -4.23 17.55
CA LEU A 66 -1.64 -3.79 16.31
C LEU A 66 -0.76 -2.55 16.49
N GLY A 67 -0.43 -2.18 17.72
CA GLY A 67 0.44 -1.04 18.02
C GLY A 67 -0.30 0.26 18.30
N VAL A 68 0.47 1.36 18.31
CA VAL A 68 -0.03 2.73 18.56
C VAL A 68 -0.11 3.58 17.28
N PHE A 69 0.28 3.00 16.14
CA PHE A 69 0.13 3.56 14.79
C PHE A 69 0.80 4.92 14.57
N ASN A 70 1.89 5.25 15.28
CA ASN A 70 2.55 6.57 15.23
C ASN A 70 3.86 6.59 14.40
N ASN A 71 4.10 5.56 13.57
CA ASN A 71 5.35 5.33 12.82
C ASN A 71 6.61 5.08 13.67
N ASN A 72 6.47 4.84 14.98
CA ASN A 72 7.57 4.45 15.85
C ASN A 72 7.42 2.98 16.27
N PRO A 73 8.20 2.04 15.71
CA PRO A 73 8.03 0.64 16.07
C PRO A 73 8.35 0.37 17.55
N LYS A 74 9.17 1.20 18.22
CA LYS A 74 9.65 0.94 19.59
C LYS A 74 8.56 1.00 20.67
N ASP A 75 7.41 1.58 20.36
CA ASP A 75 6.27 1.68 21.29
C ASP A 75 5.03 0.91 20.82
N ASP A 76 5.14 0.07 19.79
CA ASP A 76 4.00 -0.76 19.33
C ASP A 76 3.55 -1.77 20.40
N PHE A 77 4.46 -2.25 21.24
CA PHE A 77 4.10 -3.11 22.37
C PHE A 77 3.75 -2.29 23.63
N THR A 78 2.80 -1.37 23.49
CA THR A 78 2.24 -0.58 24.60
C THR A 78 1.11 -1.35 25.28
N PHE A 79 1.28 -1.63 26.57
CA PHE A 79 0.28 -2.27 27.42
C PHE A 79 -0.98 -1.38 27.56
N LYS A 80 -2.14 -1.97 27.88
CA LYS A 80 -3.40 -1.19 28.07
C LYS A 80 -3.30 -0.10 29.16
N ASN A 81 -2.34 -0.20 30.08
CA ASN A 81 -2.07 0.81 31.11
C ASN A 81 -1.12 1.95 30.64
N GLY A 82 -0.69 1.96 29.38
CA GLY A 82 0.21 2.96 28.80
C GLY A 82 1.70 2.71 29.02
N THR A 83 2.09 1.65 29.74
CA THR A 83 3.51 1.26 29.85
C THR A 83 3.97 0.60 28.55
N VAL A 84 5.25 0.71 28.22
CA VAL A 84 5.82 0.18 26.96
C VAL A 84 6.73 -1.00 27.25
N LEU A 85 6.54 -2.12 26.54
CA LEU A 85 7.49 -3.23 26.55
C LEU A 85 8.77 -2.80 25.83
N SER A 86 9.87 -2.66 26.57
CA SER A 86 11.15 -2.22 26.01
C SER A 86 11.69 -3.20 24.96
N PHE A 87 11.88 -2.71 23.73
CA PHE A 87 12.59 -3.40 22.66
C PHE A 87 13.20 -2.40 21.67
N ASN A 88 14.03 -2.87 20.73
CA ASN A 88 14.78 -1.98 19.84
C ASN A 88 14.02 -1.56 18.57
N GLY A 89 12.79 -2.04 18.38
CA GLY A 89 11.97 -1.79 17.19
C GLY A 89 12.28 -2.69 15.98
N ALA A 90 13.22 -3.65 16.12
CA ALA A 90 13.62 -4.55 15.04
C ALA A 90 13.58 -6.02 15.47
N ASP A 91 14.17 -6.34 16.60
CA ASP A 91 14.18 -7.68 17.19
C ASP A 91 12.93 -7.86 18.04
N VAL A 92 11.93 -8.53 17.47
CA VAL A 92 10.67 -8.85 18.16
C VAL A 92 10.97 -9.64 19.44
N PRO A 93 10.44 -9.22 20.60
CA PRO A 93 10.61 -9.93 21.86
C PRO A 93 10.10 -11.38 21.80
N ALA A 94 10.61 -12.23 22.70
CA ALA A 94 10.10 -13.59 22.86
C ALA A 94 8.59 -13.61 23.10
N GLU A 95 7.88 -14.57 22.50
CA GLU A 95 6.42 -14.66 22.53
C GLU A 95 5.83 -14.69 23.94
N ALA A 96 6.55 -15.25 24.92
CA ALA A 96 6.13 -15.20 26.32
C ALA A 96 5.95 -13.76 26.84
N LYS A 97 6.84 -12.83 26.46
CA LYS A 97 6.70 -11.41 26.81
C LYS A 97 5.58 -10.74 26.00
N LEU A 98 5.40 -11.15 24.75
CA LEU A 98 4.29 -10.67 23.92
C LEU A 98 2.94 -11.15 24.47
N TYR A 99 2.88 -12.33 25.06
CA TYR A 99 1.69 -12.85 25.73
C TYR A 99 1.32 -11.98 26.94
N ASP A 100 2.29 -11.59 27.76
CA ASP A 100 2.06 -10.66 28.88
C ASP A 100 1.51 -9.30 28.39
N PHE A 101 2.05 -8.78 27.29
CA PHE A 101 1.51 -7.58 26.62
C PHE A 101 0.08 -7.81 26.11
N ALA A 102 -0.14 -8.85 25.31
CA ALA A 102 -1.38 -9.12 24.62
C ALA A 102 -2.53 -9.40 25.59
N THR A 103 -2.24 -10.03 26.72
CA THR A 103 -3.24 -10.33 27.75
C THR A 103 -3.80 -9.06 28.42
N THR A 104 -3.08 -7.93 28.40
CA THR A 104 -3.63 -6.66 28.90
C THR A 104 -4.70 -6.05 28.00
N TRP A 105 -4.74 -6.46 26.73
CA TRP A 105 -5.74 -6.04 25.74
C TRP A 105 -6.96 -6.96 25.67
N LYS A 106 -7.06 -7.96 26.56
CA LYS A 106 -8.28 -8.77 26.72
C LYS A 106 -9.45 -7.85 27.08
N THR A 107 -10.59 -8.03 26.40
CA THR A 107 -11.82 -7.31 26.72
C THR A 107 -12.38 -7.81 28.04
N ALA A 108 -13.07 -6.96 28.80
CA ALA A 108 -13.92 -7.40 29.90
C ALA A 108 -15.37 -7.63 29.42
N ALA A 109 -16.19 -8.32 30.21
CA ALA A 109 -17.59 -8.59 29.87
C ALA A 109 -18.40 -7.32 29.56
N ASN A 110 -18.11 -6.20 30.24
CA ASN A 110 -18.74 -4.90 30.01
C ASN A 110 -18.12 -4.09 28.86
N GLU A 111 -16.97 -4.50 28.34
CA GLU A 111 -16.30 -3.86 27.19
C GLU A 111 -16.55 -4.64 25.89
N SER A 112 -17.10 -5.84 25.96
CA SER A 112 -17.38 -6.66 24.79
C SER A 112 -18.44 -6.03 23.89
N LEU A 113 -18.13 -5.95 22.60
CA LEU A 113 -19.07 -5.50 21.56
C LEU A 113 -19.87 -6.66 20.94
N PHE A 114 -19.60 -7.90 21.36
CA PHE A 114 -20.34 -9.07 20.88
C PHE A 114 -21.67 -9.23 21.61
N THR A 115 -22.67 -9.71 20.87
CA THR A 115 -23.97 -10.11 21.42
C THR A 115 -23.96 -11.59 21.76
N TYR A 116 -24.53 -11.95 22.91
CA TYR A 116 -24.60 -13.32 23.41
C TYR A 116 -26.05 -13.79 23.52
N ASN A 117 -26.33 -15.04 23.17
CA ASN A 117 -27.66 -15.64 23.35
C ASN A 117 -27.88 -16.01 24.82
N THR A 118 -28.33 -15.04 25.62
CA THR A 118 -28.57 -15.23 27.05
C THR A 118 -29.60 -16.31 27.35
N SER A 119 -30.55 -16.56 26.45
CA SER A 119 -31.54 -17.65 26.58
C SER A 119 -30.92 -19.04 26.44
N ALA A 120 -29.78 -19.16 25.75
CA ALA A 120 -28.98 -20.38 25.67
C ALA A 120 -27.89 -20.45 26.76
N GLY A 121 -27.85 -19.48 27.68
CA GLY A 121 -26.82 -19.38 28.71
C GLY A 121 -25.48 -18.85 28.21
N GLU A 122 -25.42 -18.28 27.01
CA GLU A 122 -24.21 -17.67 26.47
C GLU A 122 -23.89 -16.35 27.19
N SER A 123 -22.61 -16.12 27.43
CA SER A 123 -22.09 -14.88 28.00
C SER A 123 -20.66 -14.63 27.53
N TRP A 124 -20.07 -13.50 27.92
CA TRP A 124 -18.64 -13.27 27.64
C TRP A 124 -17.76 -14.43 28.17
N ASP A 125 -18.04 -14.95 29.35
CA ASP A 125 -17.26 -16.04 29.96
C ASP A 125 -17.35 -17.37 29.20
N THR A 126 -18.45 -17.63 28.48
CA THR A 126 -18.59 -18.88 27.71
C THR A 126 -17.71 -18.90 26.46
N PHE A 127 -17.29 -17.74 25.95
CA PHE A 127 -16.46 -17.60 24.76
C PHE A 127 -15.01 -17.18 25.05
N ASN A 128 -14.68 -16.87 26.31
CA ASN A 128 -13.35 -16.40 26.71
C ASN A 128 -12.75 -17.31 27.78
N ASN A 129 -11.83 -18.19 27.37
CA ASN A 129 -11.04 -18.97 28.33
C ASN A 129 -9.92 -18.12 28.92
N ASN A 130 -10.17 -17.54 30.10
CA ASN A 130 -9.23 -16.65 30.76
C ASN A 130 -7.95 -17.31 31.29
N SER A 131 -7.94 -18.64 31.37
CA SER A 131 -6.79 -19.44 31.80
C SER A 131 -6.03 -20.05 30.62
N PHE A 132 -6.38 -19.70 29.38
CA PHE A 132 -5.70 -20.21 28.20
C PHE A 132 -4.27 -19.70 28.12
N MET A 133 -3.32 -20.63 28.02
CA MET A 133 -1.92 -20.35 27.71
C MET A 133 -1.57 -21.04 26.39
N PRO A 134 -1.11 -20.30 25.36
CA PRO A 134 -0.72 -20.89 24.09
C PRO A 134 0.59 -21.67 24.26
N VAL A 135 0.89 -22.52 23.29
CA VAL A 135 2.24 -23.06 23.09
C VAL A 135 3.06 -21.99 22.37
N PHE A 136 4.28 -21.73 22.81
CA PHE A 136 5.16 -20.74 22.18
C PHE A 136 6.06 -21.39 21.12
N TYR A 137 6.52 -20.59 20.16
CA TYR A 137 7.41 -21.03 19.08
C TYR A 137 8.65 -21.77 19.61
N GLU A 138 9.32 -21.21 20.62
CA GLU A 138 10.51 -21.84 21.21
C GLU A 138 10.20 -23.21 21.84
N ASP A 139 9.01 -23.38 22.43
CA ASP A 139 8.59 -24.66 23.00
C ASP A 139 8.38 -25.70 21.89
N LEU A 140 7.76 -25.30 20.78
CA LEU A 140 7.56 -26.18 19.61
C LEU A 140 8.89 -26.61 19.00
N ILE A 141 9.83 -25.68 18.84
CA ILE A 141 11.17 -25.97 18.29
C ILE A 141 11.92 -26.94 19.20
N ASN A 142 11.92 -26.71 20.51
CA ASN A 142 12.61 -27.56 21.48
C ASN A 142 12.02 -28.97 21.59
N GLN A 143 10.73 -29.12 21.28
CA GLN A 143 10.03 -30.40 21.31
C GLN A 143 10.09 -31.16 19.97
N THR A 144 10.61 -30.54 18.91
CA THR A 144 10.64 -31.10 17.55
C THR A 144 12.02 -31.69 17.24
N SER A 145 12.07 -32.88 16.62
CA SER A 145 13.35 -33.49 16.22
C SER A 145 14.06 -32.64 15.15
N PRO A 146 15.40 -32.63 15.10
CA PRO A 146 16.15 -31.87 14.09
C PRO A 146 15.74 -32.21 12.65
N GLU A 147 15.45 -33.48 12.36
CA GLU A 147 15.04 -33.94 11.03
C GLU A 147 13.67 -33.42 10.63
N GLN A 148 12.70 -33.48 11.57
CA GLN A 148 11.37 -32.94 11.33
C GLN A 148 11.43 -31.42 11.15
N LEU A 149 12.18 -30.72 12.00
CA LEU A 149 12.33 -29.27 11.90
C LEU A 149 12.97 -28.87 10.57
N ALA A 150 14.02 -29.57 10.13
CA ALA A 150 14.65 -29.30 8.83
C ALA A 150 13.65 -29.49 7.67
N SER A 151 12.84 -30.54 7.71
CA SER A 151 11.79 -30.79 6.72
C SER A 151 10.76 -29.66 6.67
N VAL A 152 10.21 -29.26 7.82
CA VAL A 152 9.24 -28.17 7.93
C VAL A 152 9.85 -26.84 7.47
N ASN A 153 11.09 -26.57 7.84
CA ASN A 153 11.81 -25.37 7.45
C ASN A 153 11.97 -25.25 5.92
N VAL A 154 12.22 -26.37 5.23
CA VAL A 154 12.26 -26.43 3.76
C VAL A 154 10.89 -26.12 3.17
N SER A 155 9.81 -26.75 3.66
CA SER A 155 8.46 -26.49 3.18
C SER A 155 8.04 -25.03 3.37
N CYS A 156 8.39 -24.44 4.51
CA CYS A 156 8.04 -23.07 4.86
C CYS A 156 9.01 -22.00 4.34
N GLY A 157 10.07 -22.37 3.62
CA GLY A 157 11.09 -21.42 3.16
C GLY A 157 11.71 -20.58 4.29
N GLY A 158 11.80 -21.14 5.50
CA GLY A 158 12.29 -20.44 6.69
C GLY A 158 11.34 -19.43 7.34
N GLN A 159 10.08 -19.32 6.89
CA GLN A 159 9.13 -18.41 7.52
C GLN A 159 8.64 -18.94 8.88
N LYS A 160 8.90 -18.18 9.96
CA LYS A 160 8.52 -18.54 11.34
C LYS A 160 7.03 -18.83 11.51
N ASP A 161 6.14 -17.98 10.97
CA ASP A 161 4.68 -18.15 11.13
C ASP A 161 4.19 -19.48 10.50
N CYS A 162 4.71 -19.82 9.31
CA CYS A 162 4.44 -21.10 8.67
C CYS A 162 4.97 -22.26 9.51
N ILE A 163 6.22 -22.18 10.00
CA ILE A 163 6.82 -23.23 10.83
C ILE A 163 6.00 -23.44 12.10
N PHE A 164 5.63 -22.36 12.79
CA PHE A 164 4.77 -22.38 13.97
C PHE A 164 3.46 -23.12 13.69
N ASP A 165 2.77 -22.75 12.62
CA ASP A 165 1.47 -23.31 12.25
C ASP A 165 1.57 -24.78 11.84
N VAL A 166 2.62 -25.19 11.13
CA VAL A 166 2.85 -26.61 10.82
C VAL A 166 3.11 -27.41 12.11
N LEU A 167 3.95 -26.92 13.01
CA LEU A 167 4.32 -27.63 14.23
C LEU A 167 3.18 -27.67 15.26
N SER A 168 2.40 -26.60 15.39
CA SER A 168 1.29 -26.51 16.34
C SER A 168 0.05 -27.29 15.90
N THR A 169 -0.21 -27.36 14.58
CA THR A 169 -1.40 -28.05 14.04
C THR A 169 -1.12 -29.45 13.50
N GLY A 170 0.15 -29.77 13.21
CA GLY A 170 0.53 -30.98 12.49
C GLY A 170 0.12 -30.99 11.01
N ASN A 171 -0.25 -29.82 10.44
CA ASN A 171 -0.78 -29.72 9.08
C ASN A 171 0.05 -28.77 8.22
N THR A 172 0.81 -29.33 7.26
CA THR A 172 1.63 -28.55 6.33
C THR A 172 0.81 -27.59 5.46
N ASN A 173 -0.38 -28.00 5.00
CA ASN A 173 -1.23 -27.14 4.17
C ASN A 173 -1.75 -25.93 4.95
N PHE A 174 -1.92 -26.06 6.27
CA PHE A 174 -2.31 -24.96 7.13
C PHE A 174 -1.18 -23.92 7.22
N GLY A 175 0.05 -24.35 7.50
CA GLY A 175 1.21 -23.45 7.54
C GLY A 175 1.51 -22.79 6.18
N LEU A 176 1.35 -23.52 5.06
CA LEU A 176 1.50 -22.94 3.72
C LEU A 176 0.43 -21.88 3.42
N ALA A 177 -0.80 -22.07 3.89
CA ALA A 177 -1.84 -21.04 3.77
C ALA A 177 -1.51 -19.76 4.58
N THR A 178 -0.83 -19.90 5.71
CA THR A 178 -0.29 -18.78 6.49
C THR A 178 0.84 -18.07 5.74
N GLN A 179 1.71 -18.82 5.08
CA GLN A 179 2.75 -18.27 4.21
C GLN A 179 2.16 -17.45 3.06
N ASP A 180 1.16 -18.00 2.37
CA ASP A 180 0.47 -17.31 1.28
C ASP A 180 -0.20 -16.02 1.78
N SER A 181 -0.89 -16.08 2.91
CA SER A 181 -1.56 -14.92 3.54
C SER A 181 -0.56 -13.82 3.90
N SER A 182 0.61 -14.20 4.41
CA SER A 182 1.71 -13.28 4.70
C SER A 182 2.29 -12.64 3.44
N GLY A 183 2.41 -13.43 2.36
CA GLY A 183 2.83 -12.94 1.04
C GLY A 183 1.86 -11.92 0.46
N VAL A 184 0.55 -12.16 0.60
CA VAL A 184 -0.51 -11.20 0.21
C VAL A 184 -0.39 -9.91 1.01
N TYR A 185 -0.25 -9.99 2.33
CA TYR A 185 -0.08 -8.80 3.18
C TYR A 185 1.14 -7.97 2.78
N ARG A 186 2.31 -8.61 2.58
CA ARG A 186 3.54 -7.93 2.14
C ARG A 186 3.37 -7.27 0.77
N SER A 187 2.71 -7.94 -0.16
CA SER A 187 2.47 -7.41 -1.50
C SER A 187 1.52 -6.21 -1.46
N LEU A 188 0.47 -6.27 -0.65
CA LEU A 188 -0.43 -5.15 -0.42
C LEU A 188 0.31 -3.96 0.21
N GLY A 189 1.16 -4.20 1.21
CA GLY A 189 1.99 -3.17 1.82
C GLY A 189 2.84 -2.42 0.80
N LYS A 190 3.47 -3.14 -0.14
CA LYS A 190 4.25 -2.51 -1.23
C LYS A 190 3.41 -1.65 -2.16
N VAL A 191 2.20 -2.10 -2.49
CA VAL A 191 1.27 -1.32 -3.33
C VAL A 191 0.83 -0.05 -2.63
N LEU A 192 0.51 -0.12 -1.33
CA LEU A 192 0.04 1.02 -0.55
C LEU A 192 1.14 2.04 -0.24
N GLN A 193 2.40 1.62 -0.18
CA GLN A 193 3.53 2.51 0.04
C GLN A 193 4.05 3.19 -1.23
N ASN A 194 3.51 2.82 -2.40
CA ASN A 194 3.97 3.36 -3.69
C ASN A 194 3.35 4.73 -3.96
N PHE A 195 4.18 5.72 -4.24
CA PHE A 195 3.76 7.05 -4.68
C PHE A 195 4.18 7.25 -6.14
N PRO A 196 3.37 7.93 -6.99
CA PRO A 196 3.80 8.25 -8.33
C PRO A 196 5.03 9.17 -8.30
N PRO A 197 5.93 9.08 -9.30
CA PRO A 197 7.06 10.00 -9.41
C PRO A 197 6.59 11.46 -9.45
N ASN A 198 7.33 12.38 -8.85
CA ASN A 198 7.06 13.81 -8.90
C ASN A 198 7.96 14.48 -9.95
N ILE A 199 7.37 14.94 -11.05
CA ILE A 199 8.10 15.67 -12.09
C ILE A 199 8.45 17.07 -11.57
N THR A 200 9.73 17.41 -11.58
CA THR A 200 10.28 18.67 -11.04
C THR A 200 10.55 19.72 -12.13
N SER A 201 10.56 19.32 -13.40
CA SER A 201 10.71 20.23 -14.54
C SER A 201 9.43 21.03 -14.80
N SER A 202 9.56 22.28 -15.26
CA SER A 202 8.43 23.18 -15.52
C SER A 202 7.65 22.88 -16.81
N GLY A 203 8.21 22.08 -17.72
CA GLY A 203 7.61 21.77 -19.03
C GLY A 203 7.63 22.93 -20.04
N GLN A 204 8.22 24.08 -19.70
CA GLN A 204 8.37 25.22 -20.59
C GLN A 204 9.64 25.05 -21.44
N ILE A 205 9.47 24.98 -22.77
CA ILE A 205 10.56 24.74 -23.70
C ILE A 205 10.47 25.78 -24.82
N SER A 206 11.58 26.42 -25.12
CA SER A 206 11.68 27.46 -26.16
C SER A 206 12.68 27.03 -27.22
N GLY A 207 12.39 27.28 -28.49
CA GLY A 207 13.24 26.86 -29.61
C GLY A 207 12.97 27.65 -30.88
N SER A 208 13.95 27.70 -31.78
CA SER A 208 13.86 28.40 -33.07
C SER A 208 13.58 27.44 -34.21
N VAL A 209 12.83 27.87 -35.23
CA VAL A 209 12.63 27.07 -36.44
C VAL A 209 13.97 26.68 -37.05
N GLY A 210 14.17 25.39 -37.29
CA GLY A 210 15.39 24.83 -37.87
C GLY A 210 16.48 24.47 -36.85
N GLU A 211 16.31 24.81 -35.57
CA GLU A 211 17.25 24.47 -34.50
C GLU A 211 16.70 23.36 -33.60
N THR A 212 17.54 22.38 -33.26
CA THR A 212 17.16 21.32 -32.30
C THR A 212 17.45 21.75 -30.88
N VAL A 213 16.45 21.68 -30.02
CA VAL A 213 16.53 21.93 -28.58
C VAL A 213 16.60 20.60 -27.83
N TRP A 214 17.44 20.56 -26.80
CA TRP A 214 17.63 19.44 -25.89
C TRP A 214 17.30 19.88 -24.46
N VAL A 215 16.39 19.19 -23.80
CA VAL A 215 15.99 19.48 -22.41
C VAL A 215 15.92 18.17 -21.64
N ASN A 216 16.50 18.15 -20.45
CA ASN A 216 16.35 17.02 -19.54
C ASN A 216 15.12 17.24 -18.64
N ILE A 217 14.16 16.32 -18.71
CA ILE A 217 13.00 16.28 -17.83
C ILE A 217 13.37 15.44 -16.61
N ASN A 218 13.25 16.05 -15.43
CA ASN A 218 13.63 15.44 -14.16
C ASN A 218 12.39 15.10 -13.34
N ALA A 219 12.40 13.94 -12.71
CA ALA A 219 11.41 13.53 -11.72
C ALA A 219 12.13 12.87 -10.54
N VAL A 220 11.50 12.96 -9.36
CA VAL A 220 11.97 12.33 -8.14
C VAL A 220 10.89 11.41 -7.61
N ASP A 221 11.29 10.23 -7.15
CA ASP A 221 10.38 9.26 -6.55
C ASP A 221 10.69 9.13 -5.06
N VAL A 222 9.67 9.20 -4.20
CA VAL A 222 9.85 9.15 -2.74
C VAL A 222 10.31 7.75 -2.29
N ASN A 223 9.93 6.72 -3.03
CA ASN A 223 10.30 5.33 -2.77
C ASN A 223 11.63 4.94 -3.47
N ASN A 224 12.25 5.87 -4.20
CA ASN A 224 13.44 5.65 -5.03
C ASN A 224 13.27 4.52 -6.07
N ASP A 225 12.05 4.33 -6.58
CA ASP A 225 11.80 3.40 -7.69
C ASP A 225 12.41 3.95 -9.01
N ILE A 226 12.70 3.05 -9.96
CA ILE A 226 13.25 3.44 -11.27
C ILE A 226 12.15 4.16 -12.06
N ILE A 227 12.48 5.34 -12.59
CA ILE A 227 11.55 6.17 -13.35
C ILE A 227 11.82 6.03 -14.85
N GLU A 228 10.77 5.74 -15.61
CA GLU A 228 10.78 5.78 -17.07
C GLU A 228 9.89 6.90 -17.61
N PHE A 229 10.44 7.67 -18.54
CA PHE A 229 9.73 8.75 -19.21
C PHE A 229 9.14 8.30 -20.56
N SER A 230 7.96 8.82 -20.87
CA SER A 230 7.31 8.66 -22.17
C SER A 230 6.59 9.94 -22.59
N LEU A 231 6.34 10.11 -23.90
CA LEU A 231 5.70 11.29 -24.46
C LEU A 231 4.53 10.88 -25.33
N VAL A 232 3.36 11.46 -25.06
CA VAL A 232 2.23 11.47 -25.99
C VAL A 232 2.24 12.82 -26.70
N THR A 233 2.25 12.83 -28.03
CA THR A 233 2.39 14.04 -28.85
C THR A 233 1.66 13.90 -30.19
N ASN A 234 1.28 15.03 -30.79
CA ASN A 234 0.72 15.09 -32.14
C ASN A 234 1.78 15.21 -33.24
N SER A 235 3.07 15.34 -32.88
CA SER A 235 4.14 15.66 -33.83
C SER A 235 5.34 14.74 -33.66
N SER A 236 5.92 14.31 -34.78
CA SER A 236 7.19 13.57 -34.82
C SER A 236 8.42 14.45 -34.61
N ASN A 237 8.25 15.77 -34.50
CA ASN A 237 9.34 16.73 -34.32
C ASN A 237 9.77 16.82 -32.86
N ILE A 238 9.04 16.19 -31.94
CA ILE A 238 9.36 16.13 -30.52
C ILE A 238 9.40 14.65 -30.07
N ASN A 239 10.40 14.30 -29.26
CA ASN A 239 10.54 12.96 -28.71
C ASN A 239 11.22 13.01 -27.34
N ILE A 240 11.02 11.99 -26.51
CA ILE A 240 11.71 11.82 -25.24
C ILE A 240 12.27 10.40 -25.14
N SER A 241 13.45 10.25 -24.56
CA SER A 241 14.01 8.95 -24.18
C SER A 241 13.54 8.52 -22.79
N ALA A 242 13.70 7.23 -22.47
CA ALA A 242 13.26 6.67 -21.18
C ALA A 242 13.96 7.31 -19.96
N ASP A 243 15.16 7.85 -20.14
CA ASP A 243 15.94 8.59 -19.14
C ASP A 243 15.61 10.10 -19.09
N GLY A 244 14.57 10.54 -19.82
CA GLY A 244 14.04 11.91 -19.72
C GLY A 244 14.72 12.93 -20.62
N ASN A 245 15.56 12.53 -21.58
CA ASN A 245 16.16 13.45 -22.54
C ASN A 245 15.15 13.77 -23.65
N LEU A 246 14.57 14.96 -23.59
CA LEU A 246 13.58 15.45 -24.54
C LEU A 246 14.27 16.25 -25.65
N THR A 247 13.91 15.94 -26.88
CA THR A 247 14.36 16.59 -28.11
C THR A 247 13.20 17.25 -28.80
N TRP A 248 13.37 18.50 -29.22
CA TRP A 248 12.39 19.20 -30.05
C TRP A 248 13.10 19.89 -31.21
N SER A 249 12.71 19.55 -32.44
CA SER A 249 13.28 20.07 -33.69
C SER A 249 12.18 20.68 -34.56
N PRO A 250 11.69 21.90 -34.25
CA PRO A 250 10.64 22.53 -35.02
C PRO A 250 11.09 22.83 -36.45
N ARG A 251 10.35 22.31 -37.45
CA ARG A 251 10.64 22.52 -38.88
C ARG A 251 9.74 23.55 -39.55
N SER A 252 8.63 23.90 -38.89
CA SER A 252 7.61 24.83 -39.37
C SER A 252 6.92 25.47 -38.17
N SER A 253 5.98 26.39 -38.44
CA SER A 253 5.10 26.97 -37.44
C SER A 253 3.83 26.14 -37.16
N GLU A 254 3.85 24.85 -37.48
CA GLU A 254 2.74 23.95 -37.15
C GLU A 254 2.68 23.71 -35.62
N PRO A 255 1.49 23.75 -35.00
CA PRO A 255 1.38 23.57 -33.56
C PRO A 255 1.78 22.17 -33.10
N VAL A 256 2.65 22.12 -32.09
CA VAL A 256 3.08 20.89 -31.43
C VAL A 256 2.57 20.87 -29.99
N PHE A 257 1.85 19.79 -29.66
CA PHE A 257 1.27 19.53 -28.35
C PHE A 257 1.86 18.24 -27.79
N GLY A 258 2.13 18.23 -26.48
CA GLY A 258 2.79 17.10 -25.86
C GLY A 258 2.59 17.04 -24.36
N VAL A 259 2.41 15.81 -23.87
CA VAL A 259 2.32 15.48 -22.45
C VAL A 259 3.37 14.43 -22.12
N VAL A 260 4.31 14.80 -21.24
CA VAL A 260 5.30 13.87 -20.72
C VAL A 260 4.68 13.11 -19.56
N SER A 261 4.86 11.79 -19.53
CA SER A 261 4.51 10.92 -18.41
C SER A 261 5.78 10.37 -17.77
N ALA A 262 5.86 10.43 -16.44
CA ALA A 262 6.89 9.78 -15.64
C ALA A 262 6.25 8.61 -14.88
N SER A 263 6.74 7.40 -15.10
CA SER A 263 6.18 6.16 -14.55
C SER A 263 7.22 5.39 -13.74
N ASP A 264 6.81 4.82 -12.62
CA ASP A 264 7.59 3.85 -11.83
C ASP A 264 7.20 2.38 -12.14
N GLY A 265 6.34 2.17 -13.15
CA GLY A 265 5.77 0.87 -13.52
C GLY A 265 4.52 0.45 -12.75
N LYS A 266 4.13 1.17 -11.69
CA LYS A 266 2.93 0.94 -10.87
C LYS A 266 1.99 2.15 -10.86
N ALA A 267 2.53 3.36 -10.87
CA ALA A 267 1.85 4.64 -10.89
C ALA A 267 2.58 5.62 -11.82
N SER A 268 1.92 6.71 -12.19
CA SER A 268 2.51 7.71 -13.07
C SER A 268 2.03 9.12 -12.75
N SER A 269 2.86 10.11 -13.06
CA SER A 269 2.51 11.52 -13.08
C SER A 269 2.70 12.10 -14.47
N VAL A 270 2.06 13.24 -14.73
CA VAL A 270 2.05 13.87 -16.05
C VAL A 270 2.48 15.33 -15.98
N LEU A 271 3.23 15.77 -17.00
CA LEU A 271 3.67 17.14 -17.22
C LEU A 271 3.17 17.61 -18.57
N LEU A 272 2.30 18.64 -18.56
CA LEU A 272 1.85 19.33 -19.77
C LEU A 272 2.99 20.22 -20.29
N LEU A 273 3.36 20.07 -21.56
CA LEU A 273 4.39 20.92 -22.15
C LEU A 273 3.84 22.28 -22.59
N THR A 274 4.66 23.30 -22.47
CA THR A 274 4.45 24.62 -23.09
C THR A 274 5.60 24.89 -24.04
N LEU A 275 5.37 24.69 -25.33
CA LEU A 275 6.37 24.87 -26.38
C LEU A 275 6.25 26.26 -26.98
N THR A 276 7.32 27.05 -26.92
CA THR A 276 7.37 28.40 -27.50
C THR A 276 8.33 28.42 -28.68
N LEU A 277 7.77 28.58 -29.88
CA LEU A 277 8.50 28.63 -31.13
C LEU A 277 8.92 30.06 -31.48
N CYS A 278 10.19 30.24 -31.79
CA CYS A 278 10.75 31.44 -32.38
C CYS A 278 10.78 31.30 -33.91
N ASN A 279 10.00 32.12 -34.63
CA ASN A 279 9.97 32.15 -36.10
C ASN A 279 10.32 33.55 -36.63
N CYS A 280 11.45 34.08 -36.19
CA CYS A 280 11.94 35.40 -36.55
C CYS A 280 12.67 35.42 -37.91
N SER A 281 12.64 36.57 -38.58
CA SER A 281 13.51 36.82 -39.74
C SER A 281 14.98 36.89 -39.32
N ALA A 282 15.91 36.61 -40.24
CA ALA A 282 17.35 36.46 -39.96
C ALA A 282 18.04 37.61 -39.18
N ASN A 283 17.43 38.80 -39.11
CA ASN A 283 17.95 39.98 -38.38
C ASN A 283 17.13 40.37 -37.13
N SER A 284 16.19 39.53 -36.70
CA SER A 284 15.33 39.79 -35.52
C SER A 284 15.74 38.90 -34.35
N THR A 285 15.50 39.37 -33.12
CA THR A 285 15.81 38.62 -31.89
C THR A 285 14.52 38.16 -31.23
N CYS A 286 14.43 36.90 -30.85
CA CYS A 286 13.24 36.36 -30.20
C CYS A 286 13.11 36.80 -28.74
N VAL A 287 11.87 37.10 -28.36
CA VAL A 287 11.49 37.62 -27.05
C VAL A 287 10.46 36.66 -26.47
N TYR A 288 10.92 35.52 -25.94
CA TYR A 288 10.08 34.39 -25.54
C TYR A 288 9.03 34.69 -24.45
N ASN A 289 9.11 35.84 -23.78
CA ASN A 289 8.09 36.31 -22.83
C ASN A 289 6.98 37.15 -23.49
N GLN A 290 7.03 37.37 -24.80
CA GLN A 290 6.02 38.06 -25.61
C GLN A 290 5.59 37.17 -26.77
N THR A 291 4.44 36.53 -26.62
CA THR A 291 3.92 35.59 -27.62
C THR A 291 2.85 36.26 -28.48
N THR A 292 2.94 36.07 -29.79
CA THR A 292 1.99 36.60 -30.78
C THR A 292 0.83 35.65 -31.02
N LEU A 293 1.03 34.36 -30.76
CA LEU A 293 0.04 33.30 -30.84
C LEU A 293 0.17 32.38 -29.62
N SER A 294 -0.96 31.95 -29.08
CA SER A 294 -1.03 30.89 -28.06
C SER A 294 -2.21 29.99 -28.39
N LEU A 295 -1.93 28.70 -28.56
CA LEU A 295 -2.91 27.65 -28.86
C LEU A 295 -2.87 26.61 -27.75
N ASN A 296 -4.04 26.10 -27.37
CA ASN A 296 -4.15 25.01 -26.40
C ASN A 296 -4.53 23.72 -27.13
N GLY A 297 -3.80 22.65 -26.84
CA GLY A 297 -4.12 21.31 -27.30
C GLY A 297 -5.33 20.76 -26.56
N SER A 298 -5.99 19.77 -27.16
CA SER A 298 -7.06 19.01 -26.47
C SER A 298 -6.54 18.22 -25.26
N ASP A 299 -5.23 18.00 -25.18
CA ASP A 299 -4.53 17.38 -24.06
C ASP A 299 -4.20 18.37 -22.92
N GLY A 300 -4.52 19.67 -23.10
CA GLY A 300 -4.25 20.74 -22.14
C GLY A 300 -2.85 21.34 -22.25
N SER A 301 -1.97 20.82 -23.12
CA SER A 301 -0.66 21.41 -23.39
C SER A 301 -0.79 22.68 -24.23
N THR A 302 0.26 23.50 -24.27
CA THR A 302 0.22 24.81 -24.94
C THR A 302 1.33 24.93 -25.98
N PHE A 303 0.98 25.47 -27.13
CA PHE A 303 1.92 25.87 -28.17
C PHE A 303 1.85 27.37 -28.38
N GLN A 304 3.00 28.03 -28.42
CA GLN A 304 3.12 29.47 -28.54
C GLN A 304 4.09 29.84 -29.65
N VAL A 305 3.89 31.00 -30.26
CA VAL A 305 4.82 31.58 -31.23
C VAL A 305 5.27 32.95 -30.71
N SER A 306 6.58 33.14 -30.67
CA SER A 306 7.27 34.40 -30.37
C SER A 306 7.81 35.04 -31.64
#